data_AF-A0AAD5QD17-F1
#
_entry.id   AF-A0AAD5QD17-F1
#
_cell.length_a   1.000
_cell.length_b   1.000
_cell.length_c   1.000
_cell.angle_alpha   90.00
_cell.angle_beta   90.00
_cell.angle_gamma   90.00
#
_symmetry.space_group_name_H-M   'P 1'
#
loop_
_entity.id
_entity.type
_entity.pdbx_description
1 polymer ?
#
loop_
_entity_poly.entity_id
_entity_poly.type
_entity_poly.pdbx_seq_one_letter_code
_entity_poly.pdbx_strand_id
1 'polypeptide(L)'
;MEQVSQSLATFQSGLLGVEREMLPIYKLTERLRETQRNIDLCVQELRRVNENFVAAQQLSPTLMNGAKFHQEEYVEALEKLLVAIAFLESHRSYDGSAKALEQAKELLAQARKKCKADFLSSVVVLSRGSRDDEARLTWSKPSAQAVERVQQLLHCLISSNIDQLDLLDEIKDLEALMQPPLLLRDRKGKDLEDPWVLPKTLTLIVSEMATAAKQKLFGFQFELTEQIGAGDRSISKDGNVHPVSSHMLKFLRQVCEHSKPLRVLLAKESNEVEEHFTKEIRPRIEELRDDAIRTFVQVSYGSFETFLCDPKEKLVYAKGGQLLTLESGRLLKEKFTRFNTQLDDIHDTQRHFIVSEPRIRHQLIQASIDAIIKPYSAFYEKYSGIHFSKKNTAKYLKYTPKAAEQLLKELFLGEVIGNSK
;
A
#
# COMPACT_ATOMS: atom_id res chain seq x y z
N MET A 1 -14.50 21.95 -80.86
CA MET A 1 -14.57 22.49 -79.48
C MET A 1 -15.59 21.73 -78.65
N GLU A 2 -16.83 21.58 -79.13
CA GLU A 2 -17.93 20.93 -78.39
C GLU A 2 -17.73 19.42 -78.13
N GLN A 3 -17.26 18.67 -79.14
CA GLN A 3 -16.90 17.25 -78.99
C GLN A 3 -15.77 17.01 -77.97
N VAL A 4 -14.80 17.93 -77.90
CA VAL A 4 -13.70 17.85 -76.92
C VAL A 4 -14.24 18.11 -75.51
N SER A 5 -15.16 19.06 -75.37
CA SER A 5 -15.83 19.33 -74.10
C SER A 5 -16.69 18.15 -73.62
N GLN A 6 -17.40 17.48 -74.53
CA GLN A 6 -18.16 16.26 -74.21
C GLN A 6 -17.24 15.10 -73.78
N SER A 7 -16.14 14.86 -74.51
CA SER A 7 -15.17 13.82 -74.14
C SER A 7 -14.53 14.08 -72.77
N LEU A 8 -14.19 15.34 -72.47
CA LEU A 8 -13.66 15.73 -71.16
C LEU A 8 -14.71 15.56 -70.04
N ALA A 9 -15.98 15.90 -70.30
CA ALA A 9 -17.05 15.70 -69.34
C ALA A 9 -17.29 14.20 -69.06
N THR A 10 -17.27 13.35 -70.09
CA THR A 10 -17.36 11.89 -69.91
C THR A 10 -16.15 11.32 -69.15
N PHE A 11 -14.95 11.84 -69.42
CA PHE A 11 -13.74 11.44 -68.71
C PHE A 11 -13.81 11.85 -67.23
N GLN A 12 -14.22 13.08 -66.94
CA GLN A 12 -14.41 13.57 -65.58
C GLN A 12 -15.45 12.76 -64.81
N SER A 13 -16.58 12.43 -65.44
CA SER A 13 -17.60 11.56 -64.84
C SER A 13 -17.07 10.14 -64.60
N GLY A 14 -16.27 9.60 -65.52
CA GLY A 14 -15.61 8.30 -65.34
C GLY A 14 -14.61 8.32 -64.18
N LEU A 15 -13.83 9.39 -64.06
CA LEU A 15 -12.83 9.57 -63.00
C LEU A 15 -13.49 9.71 -61.62
N LEU A 16 -14.59 10.46 -61.51
CA LEU A 16 -15.42 10.55 -60.30
C LEU A 16 -16.06 9.20 -59.95
N GLY A 17 -16.45 8.41 -60.95
CA GLY A 17 -16.96 7.05 -60.76
C GLY A 17 -15.88 6.12 -60.19
N VAL A 18 -14.68 6.15 -60.77
CA VAL A 18 -13.53 5.37 -60.28
C VAL A 18 -13.13 5.81 -58.88
N GLU A 19 -13.07 7.11 -58.59
CA GLU A 19 -12.77 7.62 -57.25
C GLU A 19 -13.79 7.14 -56.22
N ARG A 20 -15.08 7.14 -56.57
CA ARG A 20 -16.15 6.62 -55.72
C ARG A 20 -16.00 5.14 -55.40
N GLU A 21 -15.60 4.33 -56.39
CA GLU A 21 -15.38 2.88 -56.21
C GLU A 21 -14.05 2.56 -55.52
N MET A 22 -13.00 3.36 -55.72
CA MET A 22 -11.67 3.15 -55.16
C MET A 22 -11.53 3.68 -53.72
N LEU A 23 -12.22 4.75 -53.36
CA LEU A 23 -12.13 5.36 -52.02
C LEU A 23 -12.45 4.37 -50.88
N PRO A 24 -13.49 3.51 -50.97
CA PRO A 24 -13.74 2.45 -49.99
C PRO A 24 -12.58 1.45 -49.88
N ILE A 25 -11.96 1.08 -51.00
CA ILE A 25 -10.82 0.14 -51.04
C ILE A 25 -9.60 0.76 -50.36
N TYR A 26 -9.30 2.04 -50.61
CA TYR A 26 -8.23 2.75 -49.92
C TYR A 26 -8.47 2.82 -48.40
N LYS A 27 -9.68 3.19 -47.97
CA LYS A 27 -10.06 3.22 -46.55
C LYS A 27 -9.96 1.83 -45.90
N LEU A 28 -10.37 0.77 -46.61
CA LEU A 28 -10.25 -0.60 -46.12
C LEU A 28 -8.78 -1.02 -46.00
N THR A 29 -7.96 -0.67 -47.00
CA THR A 29 -6.52 -0.98 -47.02
C THR A 29 -5.77 -0.25 -45.91
N GLU A 30 -6.14 1.00 -45.63
CA GLU A 30 -5.58 1.79 -44.53
C GLU A 30 -5.93 1.16 -43.17
N ARG A 31 -7.21 0.84 -42.94
CA ARG A 31 -7.64 0.11 -41.73
C ARG A 31 -6.94 -1.25 -41.59
N LEU A 32 -6.70 -1.95 -42.70
CA LEU A 32 -5.98 -3.23 -42.68
C LEU A 32 -4.51 -3.04 -42.28
N ARG A 33 -3.86 -1.96 -42.72
CA ARG A 33 -2.49 -1.63 -42.28
C ARG A 33 -2.42 -1.23 -40.81
N GLU A 34 -3.39 -0.47 -40.33
CA GLU A 34 -3.48 -0.11 -38.90
C GLU A 34 -3.70 -1.34 -38.03
N THR A 35 -4.62 -2.23 -38.43
CA THR A 35 -4.85 -3.49 -37.71
C THR A 35 -3.63 -4.39 -37.75
N GLN A 36 -2.92 -4.50 -38.87
CA GLN A 36 -1.66 -5.24 -38.96
C GLN A 36 -0.62 -4.68 -37.98
N ARG A 37 -0.43 -3.35 -37.95
CA ARG A 37 0.50 -2.70 -37.02
C ARG A 37 0.13 -2.99 -35.56
N ASN A 38 -1.15 -2.96 -35.21
CA ASN A 38 -1.62 -3.27 -33.86
C ASN A 38 -1.36 -4.73 -33.48
N ILE A 39 -1.54 -5.66 -34.44
CA ILE A 39 -1.19 -7.08 -34.25
C ILE A 39 0.31 -7.23 -33.99
N ASP A 40 1.16 -6.56 -34.77
CA ASP A 40 2.62 -6.65 -34.61
C ASP A 40 3.08 -6.14 -33.23
N LEU A 41 2.50 -5.02 -32.76
CA LEU A 41 2.76 -4.50 -31.41
C LEU A 41 2.30 -5.47 -30.32
N CYS A 42 1.11 -6.06 -30.47
CA CYS A 42 0.59 -7.04 -29.52
C CYS A 42 1.49 -8.28 -29.45
N VAL A 43 1.96 -8.77 -30.60
CA VAL A 43 2.89 -9.89 -30.68
C VAL A 43 4.22 -9.56 -30.01
N GLN A 44 4.74 -8.34 -30.17
CA GLN A 44 5.97 -7.91 -29.50
C GLN A 44 5.81 -7.89 -27.98
N GLU A 45 4.71 -7.34 -27.46
CA GLU A 45 4.45 -7.35 -26.03
C GLU A 45 4.27 -8.78 -25.49
N LEU A 46 3.58 -9.66 -26.22
CA LEU A 46 3.45 -11.07 -25.82
C LEU A 46 4.80 -11.78 -25.76
N ARG A 47 5.73 -11.52 -26.68
CA ARG A 47 7.10 -12.07 -26.61
C ARG A 47 7.83 -11.58 -25.37
N ARG A 48 7.75 -10.28 -25.08
CA ARG A 48 8.38 -9.67 -23.90
C ARG A 48 7.83 -10.26 -22.59
N VAL A 49 6.52 -10.49 -22.51
CA VAL A 49 5.92 -11.18 -21.36
C VAL A 49 6.47 -12.61 -21.28
N ASN A 50 6.45 -13.35 -22.38
CA ASN A 50 6.90 -14.75 -22.42
C ASN A 50 8.37 -14.92 -22.02
N GLU A 51 9.26 -14.01 -22.43
CA GLU A 51 10.67 -14.00 -22.04
C GLU A 51 10.85 -14.04 -20.52
N ASN A 52 10.03 -13.29 -19.76
CA ASN A 52 10.10 -13.29 -18.30
C ASN A 52 9.61 -14.62 -17.68
N PHE A 53 8.66 -15.30 -18.33
CA PHE A 53 8.13 -16.59 -17.84
C PHE A 53 9.11 -17.74 -18.07
N VAL A 54 9.88 -17.70 -19.17
CA VAL A 54 10.86 -18.76 -19.51
C VAL A 54 12.28 -18.46 -19.01
N ALA A 55 12.52 -17.27 -18.45
CA ALA A 55 13.82 -16.81 -17.99
C ALA A 55 14.52 -17.81 -17.06
N ALA A 56 13.80 -18.40 -16.09
CA ALA A 56 14.38 -19.38 -15.17
C ALA A 56 14.92 -20.61 -15.91
N GLN A 57 14.18 -21.14 -16.89
CA GLN A 57 14.61 -22.31 -17.66
C GLN A 57 15.81 -21.99 -18.55
N GLN A 58 15.81 -20.82 -19.20
CA GLN A 58 16.86 -20.42 -20.13
C GLN A 58 18.18 -20.06 -19.43
N LEU A 59 18.10 -19.41 -18.27
CA LEU A 59 19.26 -18.90 -17.53
C LEU A 59 19.87 -19.93 -16.57
N SER A 60 19.13 -21.00 -16.24
CA SER A 60 19.60 -22.09 -15.39
C SER A 60 20.99 -22.64 -15.74
N PRO A 61 21.31 -23.04 -17.00
CA PRO A 61 22.63 -23.60 -17.31
C PRO A 61 23.79 -22.64 -17.02
N THR A 62 23.63 -21.35 -17.33
CA THR A 62 24.65 -20.33 -17.08
C THR A 62 24.83 -20.08 -15.59
N LEU A 63 23.73 -19.95 -14.84
CA LEU A 63 23.76 -19.67 -13.40
C LEU A 63 24.25 -20.88 -12.57
N MET A 64 23.96 -22.11 -13.01
CA MET A 64 24.42 -23.32 -12.31
C MET A 64 25.91 -23.60 -12.51
N ASN A 65 26.52 -23.10 -13.59
CA ASN A 65 27.96 -23.28 -13.83
C ASN A 65 28.83 -22.39 -12.90
N GLY A 66 28.27 -21.30 -12.37
CA GLY A 66 28.97 -20.36 -11.48
C GLY A 66 29.90 -19.41 -12.22
N ALA A 67 30.42 -18.41 -11.51
CA ALA A 67 31.19 -17.31 -12.09
C ALA A 67 32.67 -17.66 -12.37
N LYS A 68 33.07 -18.91 -12.10
CA LYS A 68 34.48 -19.34 -12.10
C LYS A 68 35.20 -19.20 -13.45
N PHE A 69 34.50 -19.38 -14.57
CA PHE A 69 35.09 -19.34 -15.92
C PHE A 69 34.55 -18.20 -16.79
N HIS A 70 33.28 -17.80 -16.62
CA HIS A 70 32.60 -16.76 -17.42
C HIS A 70 31.86 -15.78 -16.51
N GLN A 71 32.60 -14.93 -15.81
CA GLN A 71 32.02 -14.01 -14.83
C GLN A 71 31.05 -13.00 -15.46
N GLU A 72 31.38 -12.40 -16.61
CA GLU A 72 30.52 -11.42 -17.28
C GLU A 72 29.17 -12.01 -17.69
N GLU A 73 29.18 -13.19 -18.34
CA GLU A 73 27.97 -13.91 -18.73
C GLU A 73 27.13 -14.31 -17.52
N TYR A 74 27.77 -14.68 -16.41
CA TYR A 74 27.09 -15.00 -15.16
C TYR A 74 26.38 -13.77 -14.55
N VAL A 75 27.05 -12.63 -14.52
CA VAL A 75 26.49 -11.36 -13.99
C VAL A 75 25.28 -10.95 -14.82
N GLU A 76 25.41 -10.95 -16.16
CA GLU A 76 24.32 -10.59 -17.06
C GLU A 76 23.12 -11.54 -16.93
N ALA A 77 23.36 -12.85 -16.80
CA ALA A 77 22.31 -13.83 -16.57
C ALA A 77 21.59 -13.61 -15.23
N LEU A 78 22.33 -13.24 -14.17
CA LEU A 78 21.74 -12.97 -12.87
C LEU A 78 20.87 -11.70 -12.89
N GLU A 79 21.33 -10.64 -13.54
CA GLU A 79 20.56 -9.40 -13.71
C GLU A 79 19.26 -9.64 -14.48
N LYS A 80 19.32 -10.41 -15.59
CA LYS A 80 18.13 -10.81 -16.35
C LYS A 80 17.13 -11.61 -15.50
N LEU A 81 17.62 -12.50 -14.63
CA LEU A 81 16.76 -13.25 -13.71
C LEU A 81 16.07 -12.34 -12.68
N LEU A 82 16.79 -11.34 -12.14
CA LEU A 82 16.23 -10.38 -11.19
C LEU A 82 15.13 -9.51 -11.84
N VAL A 83 15.35 -9.06 -13.08
CA VAL A 83 14.33 -8.33 -13.86
C VAL A 83 13.09 -9.19 -14.07
N ALA A 84 13.25 -10.47 -14.43
CA ALA A 84 12.13 -11.39 -14.61
C ALA A 84 11.34 -11.61 -13.31
N ILE A 85 12.02 -11.75 -12.17
CA ILE A 85 11.37 -11.86 -10.86
C ILE A 85 10.56 -10.61 -10.53
N ALA A 86 11.13 -9.41 -10.71
CA ALA A 86 10.41 -8.16 -10.46
C ALA A 86 9.18 -8.00 -11.37
N PHE A 87 9.30 -8.42 -12.63
CA PHE A 87 8.17 -8.46 -13.57
C PHE A 87 7.05 -9.40 -13.09
N LEU A 88 7.40 -10.63 -12.72
CA LEU A 88 6.44 -11.62 -12.22
C LEU A 88 5.79 -11.21 -10.88
N GLU A 89 6.52 -10.53 -10.02
CA GLU A 89 5.98 -9.98 -8.76
C GLU A 89 4.99 -8.84 -8.95
N SER A 90 5.18 -8.01 -9.98
CA SER A 90 4.25 -6.95 -10.34
C SER A 90 3.01 -7.46 -11.08
N HIS A 91 3.07 -8.66 -11.68
CA HIS A 91 2.00 -9.24 -12.50
C HIS A 91 1.47 -10.59 -11.98
N ARG A 92 1.17 -10.66 -10.66
CA ARG A 92 0.67 -11.89 -10.01
C ARG A 92 -0.70 -12.39 -10.48
N SER A 93 -1.47 -11.55 -11.18
CA SER A 93 -2.79 -11.91 -11.71
C SER A 93 -2.72 -12.75 -12.99
N TYR A 94 -1.54 -12.83 -13.63
CA TYR A 94 -1.38 -13.62 -14.86
C TYR A 94 -1.38 -15.11 -14.55
N ASP A 95 -2.04 -15.88 -15.41
CA ASP A 95 -2.06 -17.34 -15.29
C ASP A 95 -0.64 -17.92 -15.44
N GLY A 96 -0.31 -18.88 -14.60
CA GLY A 96 1.04 -19.46 -14.52
C GLY A 96 2.12 -18.57 -13.87
N SER A 97 1.85 -17.29 -13.58
CA SER A 97 2.86 -16.37 -13.01
C SER A 97 3.39 -16.84 -11.65
N ALA A 98 2.53 -17.39 -10.81
CA ALA A 98 2.92 -17.91 -9.49
C ALA A 98 3.95 -19.04 -9.60
N LYS A 99 3.76 -19.98 -10.54
CA LYS A 99 4.67 -21.10 -10.78
C LYS A 99 5.99 -20.64 -11.39
N ALA A 100 5.93 -19.73 -12.37
CA ALA A 100 7.14 -19.16 -12.98
C ALA A 100 7.96 -18.36 -11.94
N LEU A 101 7.29 -17.62 -11.05
CA LEU A 101 7.91 -16.88 -9.97
C LEU A 101 8.59 -17.80 -8.95
N GLU A 102 7.93 -18.90 -8.59
CA GLU A 102 8.49 -19.92 -7.70
C GLU A 102 9.77 -20.53 -8.28
N GLN A 103 9.74 -20.94 -9.55
CA GLN A 103 10.92 -21.47 -10.25
C GLN A 103 12.06 -20.45 -10.35
N ALA A 104 11.75 -19.20 -10.67
CA ALA A 104 12.76 -18.13 -10.76
C ALA A 104 13.39 -17.84 -9.39
N LYS A 105 12.60 -17.83 -8.31
CA LYS A 105 13.09 -17.65 -6.93
C LYS A 105 13.94 -18.82 -6.46
N GLU A 106 13.55 -20.05 -6.80
CA GLU A 106 14.34 -21.24 -6.50
C GLU A 106 15.69 -21.19 -7.21
N LEU A 107 15.70 -20.87 -8.51
CA LEU A 107 16.94 -20.69 -9.26
C LEU A 107 17.82 -19.59 -8.67
N LEU A 108 17.22 -18.46 -8.29
CA LEU A 108 17.95 -17.36 -7.65
C LEU A 108 18.62 -17.81 -6.34
N ALA A 109 17.92 -18.59 -5.51
CA ALA A 109 18.50 -19.12 -4.27
C ALA A 109 19.71 -20.02 -4.54
N GLN A 110 19.63 -20.88 -5.56
CA GLN A 110 20.74 -21.76 -5.97
C GLN A 110 21.91 -20.96 -6.54
N ALA A 111 21.64 -19.98 -7.41
CA ALA A 111 22.63 -19.07 -7.98
C ALA A 111 23.35 -18.26 -6.89
N ARG A 112 22.61 -17.70 -5.91
CA ARG A 112 23.19 -16.99 -4.76
C ARG A 112 24.18 -17.86 -3.98
N LYS A 113 23.82 -19.11 -3.69
CA LYS A 113 24.70 -20.05 -2.97
C LYS A 113 26.01 -20.29 -3.73
N LYS A 114 25.94 -20.43 -5.05
CA LYS A 114 27.12 -20.63 -5.89
C LYS A 114 27.97 -19.35 -6.02
N CYS A 115 27.32 -18.20 -6.23
CA CYS A 115 27.98 -16.90 -6.25
C CYS A 115 28.73 -16.62 -4.93
N LYS A 116 28.13 -16.98 -3.79
CA LYS A 116 28.75 -16.87 -2.47
C LYS A 116 30.01 -17.75 -2.36
N ALA A 117 29.92 -19.01 -2.79
CA ALA A 117 31.07 -19.91 -2.79
C ALA A 117 32.23 -19.41 -3.68
N ASP A 118 31.90 -18.90 -4.87
CA ASP A 118 32.88 -18.32 -5.81
C ASP A 118 33.50 -17.03 -5.25
N PHE A 119 32.69 -16.16 -4.63
CA PHE A 119 33.14 -14.96 -3.93
C PHE A 119 34.13 -15.32 -2.80
N LEU A 120 33.76 -16.25 -1.91
CA LEU A 120 34.63 -16.68 -0.81
C LEU A 120 35.92 -17.32 -1.32
N SER A 121 35.86 -18.14 -2.36
CA SER A 121 37.05 -18.72 -2.99
C SER A 121 37.99 -17.63 -3.52
N SER A 122 37.45 -16.61 -4.18
CA SER A 122 38.26 -15.49 -4.67
C SER A 122 38.86 -14.65 -3.53
N VAL A 123 38.09 -14.37 -2.48
CA VAL A 123 38.60 -13.66 -1.29
C VAL A 123 39.72 -14.44 -0.60
N VAL A 124 39.59 -15.75 -0.44
CA VAL A 124 40.64 -16.63 0.14
C VAL A 124 41.92 -16.59 -0.67
N VAL A 125 41.84 -16.50 -1.99
CA VAL A 125 43.02 -16.37 -2.86
C VAL A 125 43.69 -15.01 -2.69
N LEU A 126 42.90 -13.94 -2.54
CA LEU A 126 43.43 -12.58 -2.30
C LEU A 126 44.04 -12.41 -0.90
N SER A 127 43.61 -13.21 0.08
CA SER A 127 44.07 -13.16 1.47
C SER A 127 45.16 -14.19 1.80
N ARG A 128 45.84 -14.77 0.80
CA ARG A 128 46.99 -15.64 1.07
C ARG A 128 48.21 -14.82 1.46
N GLY A 129 48.67 -15.00 2.70
CA GLY A 129 49.99 -14.54 3.13
C GLY A 129 51.08 -15.51 2.64
N SER A 130 52.18 -14.96 2.13
CA SER A 130 53.41 -15.71 1.89
C SER A 130 54.39 -15.48 3.04
N ARG A 131 55.36 -16.36 3.21
CA ARG A 131 56.54 -16.08 4.04
C ARG A 131 57.67 -15.61 3.14
N ASP A 132 58.35 -14.52 3.50
CA ASP A 132 59.60 -14.13 2.84
C ASP A 132 60.74 -15.07 3.27
N ASP A 133 61.92 -14.91 2.65
CA ASP A 133 63.11 -15.71 2.94
C ASP A 133 63.61 -15.57 4.39
N GLU A 134 63.15 -14.54 5.12
CA GLU A 134 63.41 -14.28 6.54
C GLU A 134 62.26 -14.78 7.46
N ALA A 135 61.35 -15.61 6.92
CA ALA A 135 60.17 -16.15 7.59
C ALA A 135 59.16 -15.11 8.10
N ARG A 136 59.20 -13.87 7.59
CA ARG A 136 58.20 -12.83 7.89
C ARG A 136 56.96 -13.06 7.04
N LEU A 137 55.79 -12.92 7.67
CA LEU A 137 54.50 -12.90 6.99
C LEU A 137 54.41 -11.66 6.10
N THR A 138 54.35 -11.88 4.79
CA THR A 138 54.16 -10.83 3.79
C THR A 138 52.85 -11.04 3.05
N TRP A 139 52.07 -9.98 2.94
CA TRP A 139 50.82 -9.98 2.18
C TRP A 139 51.13 -9.49 0.76
N SER A 140 50.88 -10.32 -0.24
CA SER A 140 50.99 -9.88 -1.63
C SER A 140 49.87 -8.90 -1.93
N LYS A 141 50.20 -7.70 -2.45
CA LYS A 141 49.20 -6.75 -2.94
C LYS A 141 48.34 -7.44 -4.01
N PRO A 142 47.00 -7.52 -3.84
CA PRO A 142 46.14 -8.18 -4.81
C PRO A 142 46.17 -7.44 -6.15
N SER A 143 46.14 -8.19 -7.26
CA SER A 143 46.08 -7.59 -8.60
C SER A 143 44.78 -6.82 -8.78
N ALA A 144 44.82 -5.70 -9.53
CA ALA A 144 43.63 -4.88 -9.78
C ALA A 144 42.47 -5.67 -10.39
N GLN A 145 42.77 -6.57 -11.32
CA GLN A 145 41.77 -7.44 -11.96
C GLN A 145 41.12 -8.42 -10.98
N ALA A 146 41.86 -8.92 -9.99
CA ALA A 146 41.30 -9.83 -8.98
C ALA A 146 40.40 -9.08 -7.98
N VAL A 147 40.74 -7.83 -7.63
CA VAL A 147 39.89 -6.97 -6.80
C VAL A 147 38.59 -6.62 -7.53
N GLU A 148 38.67 -6.27 -8.81
CA GLU A 148 37.50 -5.96 -9.64
C GLU A 148 36.55 -7.16 -9.76
N ARG A 149 37.08 -8.37 -9.96
CA ARG A 149 36.29 -9.60 -9.98
C ARG A 149 35.53 -9.83 -8.67
N VAL A 150 36.21 -9.65 -7.53
CA VAL A 150 35.58 -9.79 -6.21
C VAL A 150 34.52 -8.72 -5.97
N GLN A 151 34.77 -7.48 -6.40
CA GLN A 151 33.80 -6.38 -6.31
C GLN A 151 32.53 -6.66 -7.12
N GLN A 152 32.66 -7.17 -8.35
CA GLN A 152 31.53 -7.52 -9.20
C GLN A 152 30.68 -8.66 -8.59
N LEU A 153 31.31 -9.68 -8.02
CA LEU A 153 30.61 -10.76 -7.31
C LEU A 153 29.90 -10.25 -6.05
N LEU A 154 30.54 -9.34 -5.30
CA LEU A 154 29.92 -8.70 -4.14
C LEU A 154 28.72 -7.87 -4.55
N HIS A 155 28.83 -7.09 -5.63
CA HIS A 155 27.72 -6.32 -6.18
C HIS A 155 26.54 -7.23 -6.55
N CYS A 156 26.80 -8.38 -7.18
CA CYS A 156 25.78 -9.38 -7.51
C CYS A 156 25.09 -9.97 -6.27
N LEU A 157 25.85 -10.25 -5.23
CA LEU A 157 25.30 -10.77 -3.96
C LEU A 157 24.39 -9.73 -3.29
N ILE A 158 24.80 -8.45 -3.31
CA ILE A 158 24.01 -7.35 -2.75
C ILE A 158 22.75 -7.09 -3.62
N SER A 159 22.90 -6.97 -4.94
CA SER A 159 21.79 -6.69 -5.86
C SER A 159 20.78 -7.83 -5.91
N SER A 160 21.24 -9.07 -5.71
CA SER A 160 20.36 -10.22 -5.57
C SER A 160 19.67 -10.28 -4.21
N ASN A 161 19.86 -9.35 -3.28
CA ASN A 161 19.21 -9.31 -1.97
C ASN A 161 19.44 -10.60 -1.15
N ILE A 162 20.70 -11.07 -1.11
CA ILE A 162 21.10 -12.12 -0.17
C ILE A 162 20.92 -11.61 1.27
N ASP A 163 20.56 -12.48 2.21
CA ASP A 163 20.56 -12.09 3.62
C ASP A 163 22.01 -11.74 3.99
N GLN A 164 22.26 -10.47 4.28
CA GLN A 164 23.59 -9.99 4.62
C GLN A 164 24.09 -10.67 5.90
N LEU A 165 23.17 -11.12 6.78
CA LEU A 165 23.50 -11.94 7.94
C LEU A 165 24.00 -13.34 7.54
N ASP A 166 23.43 -14.00 6.52
CA ASP A 166 23.93 -15.29 6.04
C ASP A 166 25.35 -15.18 5.47
N LEU A 167 25.68 -14.03 4.86
CA LEU A 167 27.02 -13.74 4.36
C LEU A 167 28.02 -13.56 5.51
N LEU A 168 27.57 -12.95 6.61
CA LEU A 168 28.35 -12.72 7.82
C LEU A 168 28.44 -13.96 8.72
N ASP A 169 27.46 -14.86 8.71
CA ASP A 169 27.48 -16.10 9.51
C ASP A 169 28.60 -17.08 9.06
N GLU A 170 28.95 -17.08 7.77
CA GLU A 170 30.12 -17.84 7.26
C GLU A 170 31.45 -17.12 7.53
N ILE A 171 31.41 -15.78 7.64
CA ILE A 171 32.51 -14.95 8.12
C ILE A 171 32.44 -14.96 9.65
N LYS A 172 32.69 -16.12 10.28
CA LYS A 172 32.68 -16.27 11.75
C LYS A 172 33.32 -15.05 12.40
N ASP A 173 32.49 -14.31 13.14
CA ASP A 173 32.80 -13.06 13.79
C ASP A 173 33.66 -12.14 12.91
N LEU A 174 33.05 -11.33 12.04
CA LEU A 174 33.74 -10.23 11.36
C LEU A 174 34.58 -9.41 12.36
N GLU A 175 34.07 -9.24 13.59
CA GLU A 175 34.82 -8.68 14.71
C GLU A 175 36.11 -9.44 15.06
N ALA A 176 36.09 -10.79 15.04
CA ALA A 176 37.25 -11.65 15.26
C ALA A 176 38.27 -11.60 14.10
N LEU A 177 37.78 -11.54 12.85
CA LEU A 177 38.63 -11.39 11.65
C LEU A 177 39.28 -10.00 11.56
N MET A 178 38.59 -8.98 12.07
CA MET A 178 39.12 -7.62 12.15
C MET A 178 40.04 -7.40 13.35
N GLN A 179 40.11 -8.35 14.30
CA GLN A 179 41.09 -8.25 15.38
C GLN A 179 42.51 -8.29 14.81
N PRO A 180 43.42 -7.46 15.34
CA PRO A 180 44.84 -7.62 15.01
C PRO A 180 45.32 -9.05 15.33
N PRO A 181 46.20 -9.63 14.48
CA PRO A 181 46.89 -10.88 14.77
C PRO A 181 47.49 -10.86 16.18
N LEU A 182 47.44 -11.99 16.91
CA LEU A 182 47.84 -12.08 18.32
C LEU A 182 49.21 -11.42 18.61
N LEU A 183 50.18 -11.63 17.71
CA LEU A 183 51.55 -11.09 17.81
C LEU A 183 51.65 -9.56 17.66
N LEU A 184 50.61 -8.91 17.14
CA LEU A 184 50.56 -7.47 16.93
C LEU A 184 49.74 -6.76 18.02
N ARG A 185 48.96 -7.47 18.84
CA ARG A 185 48.01 -6.86 19.79
C ARG A 185 48.66 -5.96 20.84
N ASP A 186 49.89 -6.27 21.24
CA ASP A 186 50.64 -5.53 22.27
C ASP A 186 51.47 -4.36 21.68
N ARG A 187 51.47 -4.18 20.36
CA ARG A 187 52.22 -3.09 19.73
C ARG A 187 51.50 -1.76 19.93
N LYS A 188 52.23 -0.76 20.42
CA LYS A 188 51.77 0.63 20.48
C LYS A 188 52.07 1.32 19.15
N GLY A 189 51.11 1.28 18.22
CA GLY A 189 51.14 2.09 17.00
C GLY A 189 50.37 3.41 17.16
N LYS A 190 50.57 4.35 16.24
CA LYS A 190 49.75 5.56 16.08
C LYS A 190 49.12 5.56 14.69
N ASP A 191 47.91 6.10 14.58
CA ASP A 191 47.16 6.20 13.32
C ASP A 191 47.14 4.86 12.57
N LEU A 192 47.52 4.79 11.30
CA LEU A 192 47.49 3.55 10.50
C LEU A 192 48.42 2.43 11.01
N GLU A 193 49.33 2.73 11.94
CA GLU A 193 50.22 1.75 12.56
C GLU A 193 49.61 1.09 13.80
N ASP A 194 48.51 1.62 14.35
CA ASP A 194 47.82 1.01 15.48
C ASP A 194 47.11 -0.29 15.02
N PRO A 195 47.51 -1.46 15.55
CA PRO A 195 46.92 -2.76 15.20
C PRO A 195 45.39 -2.79 15.43
N TRP A 196 44.88 -1.95 16.32
CA TRP A 196 43.47 -1.88 16.70
C TRP A 196 42.65 -0.85 15.92
N VAL A 197 43.22 -0.16 14.94
CA VAL A 197 42.50 0.88 14.17
C VAL A 197 41.25 0.35 13.50
N LEU A 198 41.34 -0.78 12.82
CA LEU A 198 40.19 -1.36 12.10
C LEU A 198 39.03 -1.72 13.06
N PRO A 199 39.24 -2.45 14.17
CA PRO A 199 38.20 -2.67 15.18
C PRO A 199 37.62 -1.37 15.77
N LYS A 200 38.48 -0.39 16.10
CA LYS A 200 38.06 0.89 16.68
C LYS A 200 37.20 1.67 15.70
N THR A 201 37.62 1.78 14.45
CA THR A 201 36.88 2.47 13.39
C THR A 201 35.54 1.78 13.13
N LEU A 202 35.48 0.45 13.08
CA LEU A 202 34.21 -0.27 12.91
C LEU A 202 33.25 0.01 14.08
N THR A 203 33.75 -0.08 15.32
CA THR A 203 32.96 0.19 16.52
C THR A 203 32.38 1.60 16.49
N LEU A 204 33.21 2.59 16.08
CA LEU A 204 32.78 3.97 15.91
C LEU A 204 31.68 4.09 14.85
N ILE A 205 31.88 3.52 13.66
CA ILE A 205 30.88 3.54 12.58
C ILE A 205 29.55 2.93 13.05
N VAL A 206 29.58 1.76 13.70
CA VAL A 206 28.37 1.11 14.22
C VAL A 206 27.69 1.99 15.27
N SER A 207 28.45 2.65 16.14
CA SER A 207 27.91 3.55 17.16
C SER A 207 27.27 4.82 16.58
N GLU A 208 27.88 5.40 15.55
CA GLU A 208 27.34 6.55 14.82
C GLU A 208 26.08 6.17 14.04
N MET A 209 26.07 5.00 13.38
CA MET A 209 24.89 4.46 12.71
C MET A 209 23.75 4.20 13.69
N ALA A 210 24.03 3.62 14.87
CA ALA A 210 23.02 3.42 15.91
C ALA A 210 22.46 4.77 16.40
N THR A 211 23.32 5.78 16.56
CA THR A 211 22.91 7.13 16.98
C THR A 211 22.02 7.80 15.92
N ALA A 212 22.39 7.73 14.65
CA ALA A 212 21.59 8.25 13.54
C ALA A 212 20.23 7.54 13.43
N ALA A 213 20.21 6.20 13.58
CA ALA A 213 18.97 5.43 13.59
C ALA A 213 18.04 5.86 14.73
N LYS A 214 18.57 6.07 15.95
CA LYS A 214 17.81 6.59 17.10
C LYS A 214 17.25 7.97 16.84
N GLN A 215 18.07 8.89 16.36
CA GLN A 215 17.64 10.24 16.05
C GLN A 215 16.51 10.24 15.02
N LYS A 216 16.57 9.37 14.01
CA LYS A 216 15.51 9.27 13.01
C LYS A 216 14.23 8.64 13.56
N LEU A 217 14.34 7.58 14.37
CA LEU A 217 13.19 6.90 14.97
C LEU A 217 12.45 7.78 15.99
N PHE A 218 13.19 8.39 16.92
CA PHE A 218 12.61 9.24 17.96
C PHE A 218 12.31 10.66 17.47
N GLY A 219 13.03 11.13 16.44
CA GLY A 219 12.77 12.40 15.78
C GLY A 219 11.48 12.41 14.96
N PHE A 220 10.97 11.25 14.55
CA PHE A 220 9.78 11.14 13.70
C PHE A 220 8.52 11.75 14.33
N GLN A 221 8.40 11.75 15.66
CA GLN A 221 7.28 12.42 16.34
C GLN A 221 7.25 13.93 16.05
N PHE A 222 8.42 14.58 15.99
CA PHE A 222 8.51 16.00 15.66
C PHE A 222 8.20 16.24 14.19
N GLU A 223 8.67 15.36 13.28
CA GLU A 223 8.32 15.41 11.85
C GLU A 223 6.80 15.30 11.63
N LEU A 224 6.12 14.40 12.36
CA LEU A 224 4.65 14.30 12.32
C LEU A 224 3.99 15.59 12.82
N THR A 225 4.51 16.18 13.89
CA THR A 225 3.93 17.40 14.49
C THR A 225 4.12 18.61 13.57
N GLU A 226 5.27 18.74 12.92
CA GLU A 226 5.53 19.77 11.92
C GLU A 226 4.64 19.62 10.68
N GLN A 227 4.41 18.38 10.20
CA GLN A 227 3.49 18.15 9.08
C GLN A 227 2.04 18.47 9.43
N ILE A 228 1.62 18.29 10.68
CA ILE A 228 0.30 18.72 11.17
C ILE A 228 0.24 20.25 11.35
N GLY A 229 1.36 20.90 11.68
CA GLY A 229 1.45 22.34 11.90
C GLY A 229 1.60 23.20 10.64
N ALA A 230 2.21 22.67 9.58
CA ALA A 230 2.58 23.42 8.36
C ALA A 230 1.63 23.21 7.17
N GLY A 231 0.87 22.11 7.13
CA GLY A 231 -0.06 21.79 6.06
C GLY A 231 -1.50 21.92 6.53
N ASP A 232 -2.22 22.88 5.94
CA ASP A 232 -3.68 23.04 5.90
C ASP A 232 -4.48 22.33 7.02
N ARG A 233 -5.16 23.13 7.87
CA ARG A 233 -6.19 22.64 8.80
C ARG A 233 -7.40 21.99 8.10
N SER A 234 -7.30 21.67 6.81
CA SER A 234 -8.34 20.96 6.07
C SER A 234 -8.32 19.48 6.48
N ILE A 235 -8.95 19.22 7.62
CA ILE A 235 -9.61 17.94 7.87
C ILE A 235 -10.32 17.57 6.57
N SER A 236 -10.04 16.38 6.03
CA SER A 236 -10.69 15.90 4.81
C SER A 236 -12.20 16.09 4.97
N LYS A 237 -12.82 16.85 4.06
CA LYS A 237 -14.25 17.19 4.13
C LYS A 237 -15.14 15.95 4.19
N ASP A 238 -14.64 14.82 3.71
CA ASP A 238 -15.35 13.55 3.58
C ASP A 238 -15.03 12.56 4.72
N GLY A 239 -14.21 12.98 5.70
CA GLY A 239 -13.77 12.12 6.81
C GLY A 239 -12.74 11.06 6.42
N ASN A 240 -12.13 11.18 5.24
CA ASN A 240 -11.12 10.24 4.76
C ASN A 240 -9.80 10.32 5.54
N VAL A 241 -9.00 9.25 5.44
CA VAL A 241 -7.70 9.12 6.09
C VAL A 241 -6.81 10.32 5.74
N HIS A 242 -6.36 11.03 6.76
CA HIS A 242 -5.50 12.20 6.57
C HIS A 242 -4.14 11.79 5.95
N PRO A 243 -3.52 12.60 5.07
CA PRO A 243 -2.22 12.30 4.50
C PRO A 243 -1.12 11.99 5.53
N VAL A 244 -1.19 12.62 6.71
CA VAL A 244 -0.28 12.35 7.84
C VAL A 244 -0.37 10.90 8.31
N SER A 245 -1.56 10.31 8.39
CA SER A 245 -1.72 8.90 8.74
C SER A 245 -1.09 7.98 7.70
N SER A 246 -1.20 8.33 6.41
CA SER A 246 -0.52 7.60 5.34
C SER A 246 1.00 7.73 5.43
N HIS A 247 1.51 8.91 5.79
CA HIS A 247 2.94 9.12 6.01
C HIS A 247 3.47 8.30 7.20
N MET A 248 2.73 8.29 8.32
CA MET A 248 3.02 7.46 9.48
C MET A 248 3.08 5.96 9.14
N LEU A 249 2.09 5.44 8.42
CA LEU A 249 2.06 4.02 8.03
C LEU A 249 3.21 3.65 7.08
N LYS A 250 3.59 4.55 6.17
CA LYS A 250 4.76 4.35 5.31
C LYS A 250 6.04 4.25 6.14
N PHE A 251 6.22 5.15 7.11
CA PHE A 251 7.36 5.11 8.02
C PHE A 251 7.40 3.81 8.83
N LEU A 252 6.28 3.42 9.45
CA LEU A 252 6.20 2.16 10.21
C LEU A 252 6.50 0.93 9.33
N ARG A 253 6.04 0.92 8.08
CA ARG A 253 6.37 -0.14 7.12
C ARG A 253 7.88 -0.24 6.90
N GLN A 254 8.56 0.89 6.67
CA GLN A 254 10.01 0.92 6.50
C GLN A 254 10.75 0.41 7.75
N VAL A 255 10.27 0.77 8.95
CA VAL A 255 10.82 0.25 10.22
C VAL A 255 10.67 -1.27 10.29
N CYS A 256 9.51 -1.82 9.91
CA CYS A 256 9.30 -3.27 9.88
C CYS A 256 10.19 -3.98 8.84
N GLU A 257 10.33 -3.40 7.64
CA GLU A 257 11.18 -3.92 6.56
C GLU A 257 12.66 -4.01 6.98
N HIS A 258 13.13 -3.06 7.79
CA HIS A 258 14.52 -3.03 8.30
C HIS A 258 14.66 -3.55 9.74
N SER A 259 13.70 -4.32 10.24
CA SER A 259 13.65 -4.79 11.63
C SER A 259 14.89 -5.57 12.08
N LYS A 260 15.47 -6.42 11.22
CA LYS A 260 16.67 -7.21 11.54
C LYS A 260 17.91 -6.32 11.82
N PRO A 261 18.36 -5.45 10.89
CA PRO A 261 19.43 -4.48 11.17
C PRO A 261 19.15 -3.58 12.37
N LEU A 262 17.92 -3.09 12.53
CA LEU A 262 17.54 -2.22 13.64
C LEU A 262 17.64 -2.95 14.98
N ARG A 263 17.25 -4.22 15.07
CA ARG A 263 17.45 -5.03 16.28
C ARG A 263 18.91 -5.16 16.67
N VAL A 264 19.82 -5.26 15.70
CA VAL A 264 21.27 -5.33 15.98
C VAL A 264 21.80 -3.97 16.44
N LEU A 265 21.48 -2.89 15.72
CA LEU A 265 21.92 -1.53 16.06
C LEU A 265 21.35 -1.05 17.41
N LEU A 266 20.15 -1.49 17.75
CA LEU A 266 19.43 -1.12 18.98
C LEU A 266 19.39 -2.28 19.99
N ALA A 267 20.28 -3.28 19.87
CA ALA A 267 20.25 -4.49 20.71
C ALA A 267 20.30 -4.19 22.21
N LYS A 268 20.94 -3.08 22.61
CA LYS A 268 20.97 -2.60 24.00
C LYS A 268 19.60 -2.15 24.54
N GLU A 269 18.62 -1.94 23.67
CA GLU A 269 17.27 -1.43 23.93
C GLU A 269 16.17 -2.41 23.50
N SER A 270 16.53 -3.54 22.84
CA SER A 270 15.62 -4.30 21.97
C SER A 270 14.73 -5.35 22.65
N ASN A 271 14.77 -5.54 23.97
CA ASN A 271 13.96 -6.58 24.62
C ASN A 271 12.56 -6.12 25.06
N GLU A 272 12.24 -4.83 25.00
CA GLU A 272 10.99 -4.29 25.58
C GLU A 272 9.94 -3.89 24.54
N VAL A 273 10.29 -3.83 23.25
CA VAL A 273 9.45 -3.20 22.21
C VAL A 273 8.21 -4.04 21.86
N GLU A 274 8.36 -5.35 21.67
CA GLU A 274 7.22 -6.23 21.31
C GLU A 274 6.21 -6.37 22.46
N GLU A 275 6.73 -6.45 23.68
CA GLU A 275 5.94 -6.50 24.90
C GLU A 275 5.18 -5.20 25.12
N HIS A 276 5.84 -4.05 24.98
CA HIS A 276 5.22 -2.73 25.09
C HIS A 276 4.18 -2.48 23.98
N PHE A 277 4.44 -2.90 22.74
CA PHE A 277 3.47 -2.79 21.66
C PHE A 277 2.19 -3.58 21.95
N THR A 278 2.33 -4.79 22.50
CA THR A 278 1.21 -5.68 22.80
C THR A 278 0.47 -5.26 24.06
N LYS A 279 1.19 -4.85 25.11
CA LYS A 279 0.62 -4.55 26.43
C LYS A 279 0.10 -3.12 26.58
N GLU A 280 0.68 -2.15 25.85
CA GLU A 280 0.32 -0.73 26.01
C GLU A 280 -0.25 -0.12 24.74
N ILE A 281 0.45 -0.24 23.61
CA ILE A 281 0.07 0.48 22.39
C ILE A 281 -1.23 -0.06 21.80
N ARG A 282 -1.35 -1.38 21.61
CA ARG A 282 -2.56 -1.98 21.03
C ARG A 282 -3.82 -1.69 21.86
N PRO A 283 -3.85 -1.94 23.19
CA PRO A 283 -5.03 -1.62 24.00
C PRO A 283 -5.39 -0.14 23.95
N ARG A 284 -4.40 0.75 23.93
CA ARG A 284 -4.65 2.20 23.86
C ARG A 284 -5.29 2.62 22.53
N ILE A 285 -4.85 2.05 21.40
CA ILE A 285 -5.46 2.32 20.09
C ILE A 285 -6.91 1.83 20.05
N GLU A 286 -7.17 0.64 20.60
CA GLU A 286 -8.53 0.09 20.69
C GLU A 286 -9.43 0.96 21.59
N GLU A 287 -8.91 1.41 22.73
CA GLU A 287 -9.62 2.32 23.64
C GLU A 287 -9.99 3.65 22.94
N LEU A 288 -9.02 4.26 22.23
CA LEU A 288 -9.24 5.51 21.49
C LEU A 288 -10.27 5.33 20.36
N ARG A 289 -10.22 4.21 19.64
CA ARG A 289 -11.22 3.86 18.62
C ARG A 289 -12.61 3.76 19.25
N ASP A 290 -12.74 2.99 20.33
CA ASP A 290 -14.03 2.74 20.95
C ASP A 290 -14.60 4.03 21.57
N ASP A 291 -13.75 4.90 22.12
CA ASP A 291 -14.16 6.21 22.64
C ASP A 291 -14.65 7.17 21.55
N ALA A 292 -13.97 7.21 20.40
CA ALA A 292 -14.39 8.00 19.25
C ALA A 292 -15.75 7.52 18.72
N ILE A 293 -15.96 6.20 18.61
CA ILE A 293 -17.25 5.62 18.19
C ILE A 293 -18.35 5.98 19.18
N ARG A 294 -18.12 5.78 20.49
CA ARG A 294 -19.11 6.11 21.53
C ARG A 294 -19.49 7.58 21.50
N THR A 295 -18.50 8.46 21.42
CA THR A 295 -18.71 9.91 21.38
C THR A 295 -19.51 10.32 20.14
N PHE A 296 -19.15 9.78 18.97
CA PHE A 296 -19.87 10.06 17.73
C PHE A 296 -21.34 9.62 17.80
N VAL A 297 -21.61 8.40 18.27
CA VAL A 297 -22.98 7.86 18.42
C VAL A 297 -23.79 8.70 19.41
N GLN A 298 -23.21 9.06 20.55
CA GLN A 298 -23.90 9.84 21.57
C GLN A 298 -24.26 11.24 21.06
N VAL A 299 -23.32 11.92 20.41
CA VAL A 299 -23.54 13.28 19.89
C VAL A 299 -24.52 13.27 18.72
N SER A 300 -24.43 12.28 17.83
CA SER A 300 -25.25 12.23 16.61
C SER A 300 -26.68 11.75 16.89
N TYR A 301 -26.86 10.77 17.78
CA TYR A 301 -28.13 10.04 17.91
C TYR A 301 -28.72 10.04 19.32
N GLY A 302 -27.98 10.46 20.35
CA GLY A 302 -28.44 10.41 21.74
C GLY A 302 -29.68 11.26 22.04
N SER A 303 -29.99 12.24 21.17
CA SER A 303 -31.17 13.09 21.37
C SER A 303 -32.52 12.42 21.04
N PHE A 304 -32.54 11.36 20.22
CA PHE A 304 -33.79 10.73 19.76
C PHE A 304 -34.62 10.16 20.91
N GLU A 305 -33.97 9.44 21.83
CA GLU A 305 -34.63 8.89 23.02
C GLU A 305 -35.25 9.98 23.90
N THR A 306 -34.61 11.15 23.99
CA THR A 306 -35.07 12.25 24.85
C THR A 306 -36.33 12.92 24.32
N PHE A 307 -36.49 13.10 23.00
CA PHE A 307 -37.66 13.79 22.45
C PHE A 307 -38.74 12.86 21.88
N LEU A 308 -38.46 11.59 21.59
CA LEU A 308 -39.46 10.60 21.15
C LEU A 308 -40.23 9.94 22.30
N CYS A 309 -40.00 10.38 23.55
CA CYS A 309 -40.80 9.98 24.69
C CYS A 309 -42.28 10.41 24.56
N ASP A 310 -43.15 9.82 25.39
CA ASP A 310 -44.57 10.20 25.46
C ASP A 310 -44.76 11.71 25.69
N PRO A 311 -45.79 12.34 25.10
CA PRO A 311 -46.14 13.73 25.41
C PRO A 311 -46.37 13.89 26.92
N LYS A 312 -45.76 14.93 27.51
CA LYS A 312 -45.90 15.24 28.95
C LYS A 312 -47.34 15.59 29.33
N GLU A 313 -48.11 16.11 28.39
CA GLU A 313 -49.51 16.48 28.55
C GLU A 313 -50.43 15.34 28.08
N LYS A 314 -51.53 15.09 28.81
CA LYS A 314 -52.52 14.10 28.40
C LYS A 314 -53.21 14.54 27.11
N LEU A 315 -53.28 13.64 26.13
CA LEU A 315 -53.93 13.91 24.85
C LEU A 315 -55.45 14.05 25.04
N VAL A 316 -56.00 15.19 24.59
CA VAL A 316 -57.43 15.51 24.66
C VAL A 316 -58.06 15.36 23.29
N TYR A 317 -59.23 14.71 23.23
CA TYR A 317 -60.01 14.50 22.02
C TYR A 317 -61.11 15.56 21.87
N ALA A 318 -61.40 15.95 20.63
CA ALA A 318 -62.48 16.89 20.34
C ALA A 318 -63.85 16.27 20.67
N LYS A 319 -64.80 17.09 21.13
CA LYS A 319 -66.16 16.64 21.49
C LYS A 319 -66.82 15.95 20.27
N GLY A 320 -66.97 14.61 20.34
CA GLY A 320 -67.71 13.81 19.39
C GLY A 320 -66.91 12.97 18.38
N GLY A 321 -65.60 12.71 18.55
CA GLY A 321 -64.89 11.82 17.61
C GLY A 321 -63.47 11.39 17.99
N GLN A 322 -62.83 10.64 17.08
CA GLN A 322 -61.45 10.12 17.17
C GLN A 322 -60.36 11.19 16.91
N LEU A 323 -60.72 12.44 16.65
CA LEU A 323 -59.80 13.53 16.31
C LEU A 323 -59.31 14.26 17.56
N LEU A 324 -57.99 14.48 17.67
CA LEU A 324 -57.39 15.28 18.76
C LEU A 324 -57.77 16.76 18.69
N THR A 325 -57.75 17.43 19.84
CA THR A 325 -57.81 18.89 19.93
C THR A 325 -56.62 19.53 19.20
N LEU A 326 -56.73 20.82 18.90
CA LEU A 326 -55.69 21.55 18.19
C LEU A 326 -54.35 21.57 18.97
N GLU A 327 -54.42 21.70 20.30
CA GLU A 327 -53.26 21.68 21.20
C GLU A 327 -52.61 20.29 21.27
N SER A 328 -53.38 19.24 21.57
CA SER A 328 -52.84 17.88 21.64
C SER A 328 -52.35 17.36 20.28
N GLY A 329 -53.02 17.74 19.19
CA GLY A 329 -52.58 17.43 17.84
C GLY A 329 -51.29 18.18 17.44
N ARG A 330 -51.03 19.37 18.00
CA ARG A 330 -49.79 20.13 17.76
C ARG A 330 -48.57 19.41 18.35
N LEU A 331 -48.70 18.82 19.54
CA LEU A 331 -47.62 18.07 20.20
C LEU A 331 -47.11 16.91 19.34
N LEU A 332 -48.03 16.12 18.77
CA LEU A 332 -47.65 14.99 17.90
C LEU A 332 -47.04 15.48 16.57
N LYS A 333 -47.62 16.52 15.97
CA LYS A 333 -47.08 17.13 14.75
C LYS A 333 -45.65 17.62 14.94
N GLU A 334 -45.37 18.27 16.06
CA GLU A 334 -44.05 18.80 16.38
C GLU A 334 -43.02 17.68 16.52
N LYS A 335 -43.34 16.62 17.26
CA LYS A 335 -42.45 15.44 17.41
C LYS A 335 -42.17 14.73 16.08
N PHE A 336 -43.21 14.45 15.28
CA PHE A 336 -43.03 13.85 13.95
C PHE A 336 -42.25 14.75 13.00
N THR A 337 -42.50 16.06 13.01
CA THR A 337 -41.76 17.01 12.17
C THR A 337 -40.29 17.06 12.57
N ARG A 338 -40.00 17.14 13.88
CA ARG A 338 -38.63 17.14 14.41
C ARG A 338 -37.89 15.86 14.04
N PHE A 339 -38.54 14.69 14.16
CA PHE A 339 -37.98 13.42 13.72
C PHE A 339 -37.62 13.45 12.23
N ASN A 340 -38.56 13.87 11.37
CA ASN A 340 -38.34 13.90 9.93
C ASN A 340 -37.15 14.81 9.57
N THR A 341 -37.10 16.02 10.16
CA THR A 341 -35.98 16.95 9.91
C THR A 341 -34.65 16.39 10.37
N GLN A 342 -34.56 15.85 11.59
CA GLN A 342 -33.28 15.30 12.08
C GLN A 342 -32.83 14.06 11.30
N LEU A 343 -33.76 13.20 10.88
CA LEU A 343 -33.42 12.04 10.05
C LEU A 343 -32.93 12.48 8.66
N ASP A 344 -33.59 13.46 8.04
CA ASP A 344 -33.17 14.05 6.77
C ASP A 344 -31.76 14.66 6.91
N ASP A 345 -31.51 15.48 7.94
CA ASP A 345 -30.20 16.10 8.19
C ASP A 345 -29.08 15.05 8.40
N ILE A 346 -29.37 13.97 9.13
CA ILE A 346 -28.43 12.86 9.35
C ILE A 346 -28.12 12.16 8.03
N HIS A 347 -29.13 11.82 7.23
CA HIS A 347 -28.93 11.15 5.96
C HIS A 347 -28.14 12.02 4.99
N ASP A 348 -28.52 13.29 4.84
CA ASP A 348 -27.86 14.22 3.94
C ASP A 348 -26.42 14.52 4.35
N THR A 349 -26.08 14.52 5.63
CA THR A 349 -24.70 14.74 6.08
C THR A 349 -23.88 13.44 6.06
N GLN A 350 -24.35 12.39 6.74
CA GLN A 350 -23.55 11.23 7.07
C GLN A 350 -23.46 10.19 5.96
N ARG A 351 -24.29 10.28 4.90
CA ARG A 351 -24.10 9.43 3.70
C ARG A 351 -22.78 9.70 2.97
N HIS A 352 -22.24 10.92 3.10
CA HIS A 352 -21.00 11.34 2.46
C HIS A 352 -19.75 10.86 3.21
N PHE A 353 -19.89 10.48 4.48
CA PHE A 353 -18.75 9.97 5.25
C PHE A 353 -18.34 8.60 4.72
N ILE A 354 -17.03 8.32 4.72
CA ILE A 354 -16.51 7.03 4.26
C ILE A 354 -15.88 6.29 5.43
N VAL A 355 -16.49 5.15 5.80
CA VAL A 355 -15.89 4.21 6.75
C VAL A 355 -15.39 2.99 5.97
N SER A 356 -14.06 2.94 5.77
CA SER A 356 -13.40 1.91 4.96
C SER A 356 -13.43 0.53 5.63
N GLU A 357 -13.43 0.47 6.95
CA GLU A 357 -13.44 -0.80 7.69
C GLU A 357 -14.87 -1.37 7.81
N PRO A 358 -15.17 -2.55 7.23
CA PRO A 358 -16.53 -3.08 7.20
C PRO A 358 -17.12 -3.35 8.59
N ARG A 359 -16.28 -3.78 9.54
CA ARG A 359 -16.70 -4.10 10.91
C ARG A 359 -17.15 -2.84 11.66
N ILE A 360 -16.33 -1.79 11.64
CA ILE A 360 -16.66 -0.50 12.26
C ILE A 360 -17.87 0.13 11.57
N ARG A 361 -17.93 0.08 10.23
CA ARG A 361 -19.09 0.57 9.49
C ARG A 361 -20.37 -0.11 9.92
N HIS A 362 -20.37 -1.45 10.01
CA HIS A 362 -21.52 -2.21 10.49
C HIS A 362 -21.89 -1.83 11.92
N GLN A 363 -20.91 -1.67 12.82
CA GLN A 363 -21.14 -1.25 14.20
C GLN A 363 -21.80 0.14 14.29
N LEU A 364 -21.34 1.11 13.50
CA LEU A 364 -21.93 2.47 13.47
C LEU A 364 -23.36 2.46 12.92
N ILE A 365 -23.63 1.71 11.86
CA ILE A 365 -24.98 1.55 11.30
C ILE A 365 -25.90 0.88 12.32
N GLN A 366 -25.44 -0.18 12.99
CA GLN A 366 -26.25 -0.85 14.00
C GLN A 366 -26.54 0.06 15.19
N ALA A 367 -25.55 0.84 15.65
CA ALA A 367 -25.73 1.79 16.73
C ALA A 367 -26.72 2.92 16.37
N SER A 368 -26.72 3.40 15.12
CA SER A 368 -27.70 4.39 14.66
C SER A 368 -29.11 3.80 14.59
N ILE A 369 -29.25 2.56 14.11
CA ILE A 369 -30.53 1.84 14.10
C ILE A 369 -31.06 1.66 15.52
N ASP A 370 -30.23 1.19 16.45
CA ASP A 370 -30.64 0.93 17.83
C ASP A 370 -31.03 2.23 18.55
N ALA A 371 -30.30 3.32 18.33
CA ALA A 371 -30.56 4.62 18.95
C ALA A 371 -31.81 5.32 18.37
N ILE A 372 -32.09 5.17 17.08
CA ILE A 372 -33.15 5.92 16.38
C ILE A 372 -34.42 5.07 16.20
N ILE A 373 -34.27 3.87 15.62
CA ILE A 373 -35.41 3.07 15.17
C ILE A 373 -36.15 2.44 16.34
N LYS A 374 -35.44 2.03 17.40
CA LYS A 374 -36.07 1.45 18.59
C LYS A 374 -37.04 2.42 19.27
N PRO A 375 -36.66 3.66 19.67
CA PRO A 375 -37.62 4.60 20.24
C PRO A 375 -38.67 5.09 19.22
N TYR A 376 -38.29 5.24 17.95
CA TYR A 376 -39.22 5.68 16.91
C TYR A 376 -40.32 4.65 16.63
N SER A 377 -40.01 3.36 16.62
CA SER A 377 -41.00 2.30 16.38
C SER A 377 -42.06 2.29 17.46
N ALA A 378 -41.66 2.38 18.73
CA ALA A 378 -42.59 2.47 19.86
C ALA A 378 -43.48 3.72 19.79
N PHE A 379 -42.90 4.88 19.43
CA PHE A 379 -43.66 6.12 19.25
C PHE A 379 -44.62 6.03 18.06
N TYR A 380 -44.16 5.50 16.93
CA TYR A 380 -44.94 5.39 15.70
C TYR A 380 -46.14 4.46 15.86
N GLU A 381 -45.95 3.27 16.45
CA GLU A 381 -47.02 2.30 16.67
C GLU A 381 -48.14 2.90 17.53
N LYS A 382 -47.77 3.65 18.58
CA LYS A 382 -48.72 4.25 19.52
C LYS A 382 -49.50 5.43 18.93
N TYR A 383 -48.87 6.25 18.09
CA TYR A 383 -49.43 7.55 17.69
C TYR A 383 -49.80 7.66 16.21
N SER A 384 -49.36 6.75 15.34
CA SER A 384 -49.66 6.79 13.89
C SER A 384 -51.14 6.57 13.57
N GLY A 385 -51.83 5.72 14.33
CA GLY A 385 -53.26 5.46 14.18
C GLY A 385 -54.17 6.56 14.73
N ILE A 386 -53.63 7.56 15.44
CA ILE A 386 -54.43 8.64 16.02
C ILE A 386 -54.69 9.73 14.98
N HIS A 387 -55.93 10.18 14.86
CA HIS A 387 -56.26 11.31 13.99
C HIS A 387 -55.83 12.64 14.62
N PHE A 388 -54.59 13.06 14.36
CA PHE A 388 -54.03 14.35 14.82
C PHE A 388 -53.98 15.44 13.73
N SER A 389 -54.29 15.08 12.48
CA SER A 389 -54.31 15.99 11.33
C SER A 389 -55.55 15.73 10.45
N LYS A 390 -56.23 16.80 10.02
CA LYS A 390 -57.48 16.71 9.24
C LYS A 390 -57.25 16.46 7.74
N LYS A 391 -56.14 16.96 7.16
CA LYS A 391 -55.87 16.90 5.72
C LYS A 391 -54.44 16.49 5.35
N ASN A 392 -53.46 16.67 6.26
CA ASN A 392 -52.03 16.56 5.94
C ASN A 392 -51.32 15.48 6.77
N THR A 393 -51.94 14.33 7.02
CA THR A 393 -51.34 13.26 7.86
C THR A 393 -50.07 12.69 7.24
N ALA A 394 -50.05 12.49 5.91
CA ALA A 394 -48.90 11.97 5.17
C ALA A 394 -47.65 12.86 5.28
N LYS A 395 -47.80 14.17 5.49
CA LYS A 395 -46.67 15.08 5.71
C LYS A 395 -45.90 14.75 7.00
N TYR A 396 -46.60 14.34 8.04
CA TYR A 396 -46.02 14.06 9.35
C TYR A 396 -45.55 12.61 9.44
N LEU A 397 -46.34 11.67 8.93
CA LEU A 397 -45.97 10.26 8.80
C LEU A 397 -45.18 10.00 7.50
N LYS A 398 -44.14 10.83 7.25
CA LYS A 398 -43.29 10.75 6.04
C LYS A 398 -42.58 9.41 5.95
N TYR A 399 -42.07 8.93 7.08
CA TYR A 399 -41.31 7.69 7.18
C TYR A 399 -42.05 6.66 8.01
N THR A 400 -42.09 5.42 7.53
CA THR A 400 -42.37 4.26 8.39
C THR A 400 -41.08 3.85 9.11
N PRO A 401 -41.13 3.12 10.24
CA PRO A 401 -39.92 2.63 10.89
C PRO A 401 -39.01 1.84 9.94
N LYS A 402 -39.61 1.00 9.07
CA LYS A 402 -38.87 0.24 8.06
C LYS A 402 -38.22 1.14 7.01
N ALA A 403 -38.89 2.21 6.56
CA ALA A 403 -38.32 3.15 5.60
C ALA A 403 -37.15 3.95 6.20
N ALA A 404 -37.30 4.41 7.45
CA ALA A 404 -36.23 5.09 8.17
C ALA A 404 -35.00 4.18 8.37
N GLU A 405 -35.21 2.90 8.69
CA GLU A 405 -34.13 1.92 8.82
C GLU A 405 -33.35 1.72 7.51
N GLN A 406 -34.03 1.73 6.34
CA GLN A 406 -33.33 1.62 5.05
C GLN A 406 -32.44 2.83 4.78
N LEU A 407 -32.89 4.04 5.10
CA LEU A 407 -32.05 5.24 4.97
C LEU A 407 -30.80 5.17 5.86
N LEU A 408 -30.91 4.64 7.08
CA LEU A 408 -29.77 4.48 7.98
C LEU A 408 -28.77 3.42 7.48
N LYS A 409 -29.20 2.44 6.68
CA LYS A 409 -28.34 1.42 6.08
C LYS A 409 -27.49 1.96 4.92
N GLU A 410 -27.84 3.12 4.37
CA GLU A 410 -27.08 3.79 3.30
C GLU A 410 -25.94 4.66 3.84
N LEU A 411 -25.84 4.85 5.16
CA LEU A 411 -24.82 5.71 5.77
C LEU A 411 -23.41 5.15 5.61
N PHE A 412 -22.42 6.05 5.65
CA PHE A 412 -20.99 5.72 5.69
C PHE A 412 -20.40 5.02 4.46
N LEU A 413 -21.14 5.02 3.34
CA LEU A 413 -20.70 4.43 2.07
C LEU A 413 -19.90 5.41 1.20
N GLY A 414 -20.09 6.73 1.40
CA GLY A 414 -19.62 7.77 0.49
C GLY A 414 -20.49 7.87 -0.77
N GLU A 415 -20.60 9.06 -1.36
CA GLU A 415 -21.19 9.16 -2.69
C GLU A 415 -20.25 8.48 -3.69
N VAL A 416 -20.70 7.38 -4.30
CA VAL A 416 -20.12 6.92 -5.56
C VAL A 416 -20.40 8.03 -6.56
N ILE A 417 -19.43 8.93 -6.75
CA ILE A 417 -19.44 9.82 -7.91
C ILE A 417 -19.33 8.90 -9.11
N GLY A 418 -20.48 8.45 -9.61
CA GLY A 418 -20.58 7.83 -10.91
C GLY A 418 -20.01 8.84 -11.88
N ASN A 419 -18.85 8.54 -12.44
CA ASN A 419 -18.32 9.23 -13.61
C ASN A 419 -19.37 9.14 -14.71
N SER A 420 -20.28 10.11 -14.71
CA SER A 420 -21.18 10.40 -15.80
C SER A 420 -20.64 11.64 -16.48
N LYS A 421 -19.72 11.39 -17.42
CA LYS A 421 -19.66 12.03 -18.73
C LYS A 421 -18.63 11.36 -19.61
#